data_AF-A0A7X8V6F9-F1
#
_entry.id   AF-A0A7X8V6F9-F1
#
_cell.length_a   1.000
_cell.length_b   1.000
_cell.length_c   1.000
_cell.angle_alpha   90.00
_cell.angle_beta   90.00
_cell.angle_gamma   90.00
#
_symmetry.space_group_name_H-M   'P 1'
#
loop_
_entity.id
_entity.type
_entity.pdbx_description
1 polymer ?
#
loop_
_entity_poly.entity_id
_entity_poly.type
_entity_poly.pdbx_seq_one_letter_code
_entity_poly.pdbx_strand_id
1 'polypeptide(L)'
;AEVAPDKYVLHRVLEVNEGKVILKGDGNYRGQEICPLKKVAGKVKEVQHMDGSATNPQSPRQMRRWQRWMAIPAIVRRYYLAFYRRIKRITP
;
A
#
# COMPACT_ATOMS: atom_id res chain seq x y z
N ALA A 1 -4.60 -0.33 10.76
CA ALA A 1 -5.22 0.13 12.04
C ALA A 1 -6.68 -0.29 12.04
N GLU A 2 -7.23 -0.68 13.19
CA GLU A 2 -8.69 -0.89 13.29
C GLU A 2 -9.39 0.47 13.32
N VAL A 3 -10.38 0.67 12.45
CA VAL A 3 -11.15 1.92 12.35
C VAL A 3 -12.60 1.76 12.82
N ALA A 4 -13.07 0.52 12.90
CA ALA A 4 -14.34 0.12 13.49
C ALA A 4 -14.26 -1.40 13.79
N PRO A 5 -15.20 -2.00 14.54
CA PRO A 5 -15.20 -3.44 14.79
C PRO A 5 -15.05 -4.24 13.50
N ASP A 6 -14.02 -5.09 13.45
CA ASP A 6 -13.63 -5.93 12.30
C ASP A 6 -13.27 -5.17 11.01
N LYS A 7 -13.06 -3.85 11.09
CA LYS A 7 -12.65 -3.01 9.95
C LYS A 7 -11.22 -2.56 10.11
N TYR A 8 -10.35 -3.09 9.25
CA TYR A 8 -8.93 -2.78 9.27
C TYR A 8 -8.52 -1.96 8.04
N VAL A 9 -7.76 -0.89 8.28
CA VAL A 9 -7.06 -0.16 7.22
C VAL A 9 -5.73 -0.85 6.95
N LEU A 10 -5.49 -1.10 5.66
CA LEU A 10 -4.22 -1.58 5.14
C LEU A 10 -3.21 -0.42 5.07
N HIS A 11 -2.03 -0.66 5.63
CA HIS A 11 -0.90 0.25 5.50
C HIS A 11 0.16 -0.40 4.63
N ARG A 12 0.89 0.42 3.85
CA ARG A 12 2.03 -0.09 3.08
C ARG A 12 3.24 -0.17 4.00
N VAL A 13 3.86 -1.34 4.04
CA VAL A 13 5.15 -1.54 4.71
C VAL A 13 6.23 -0.96 3.82
N LEU A 14 6.97 0.02 4.36
CA LEU A 14 8.16 0.57 3.71
C LEU A 14 9.39 -0.26 4.07
N GLU A 15 9.50 -0.60 5.36
CA GLU A 15 10.68 -1.24 5.90
C GLU A 15 10.34 -2.02 7.17
N VAL A 16 11.09 -3.08 7.44
CA VAL A 16 11.00 -3.87 8.66
C VAL A 16 12.40 -3.97 9.24
N ASN A 17 12.65 -3.28 10.36
CA ASN A 17 13.96 -3.21 11.01
C ASN A 17 13.82 -3.53 12.50
N GLU A 18 14.67 -4.42 13.03
CA GLU A 18 14.86 -4.64 14.47
C GLU A 18 13.56 -4.76 15.29
N GLY A 19 12.56 -5.46 14.75
CA GLY A 19 11.26 -5.65 15.44
C GLY A 19 10.33 -4.43 15.38
N LYS A 20 10.62 -3.44 14.54
CA LYS A 20 9.75 -2.32 14.16
C LYS A 20 9.39 -2.41 12.68
N VAL A 21 8.20 -1.96 12.35
CA VAL A 21 7.68 -1.88 11.00
C VAL A 21 7.46 -0.40 10.70
N ILE A 22 8.14 0.11 9.69
CA ILE A 22 7.90 1.46 9.17
C ILE A 22 6.79 1.33 8.14
N LEU A 23 5.67 1.96 8.44
CA LEU A 23 4.45 1.97 7.66
C LEU A 23 4.25 3.34 7.03
N LYS A 24 3.53 3.36 5.90
CA LYS A 24 3.02 4.59 5.32
C LYS A 24 1.57 4.39 4.93
N GLY A 25 0.69 5.20 5.53
CA GLY A 25 -0.72 5.24 5.17
C GLY A 25 -0.90 5.63 3.69
N ASP A 26 -1.97 5.15 3.06
CA ASP A 26 -2.20 5.41 1.64
C ASP A 26 -2.51 6.90 1.36
N GLY A 27 -3.07 7.60 2.34
CA GLY A 27 -3.33 9.04 2.29
C GLY A 27 -2.19 9.94 2.81
N ASN A 28 -1.19 9.37 3.50
CA ASN A 28 -0.16 10.17 4.16
C ASN A 28 1.07 10.34 3.27
N TYR A 29 1.26 11.55 2.72
CA TYR A 29 2.39 11.85 1.85
C TYR A 29 3.69 12.12 2.62
N ARG A 30 3.57 12.67 3.83
CA ARG A 30 4.69 13.23 4.59
C ARG A 30 5.08 12.37 5.80
N GLY A 31 4.11 11.84 6.52
CA GLY A 31 4.36 11.03 7.72
C GLY A 31 4.71 9.59 7.38
N GLN A 32 5.69 9.06 8.10
CA GLN A 32 5.89 7.63 8.30
C GLN A 32 5.32 7.27 9.67
N GLU A 33 4.75 6.09 9.78
CA GLU A 33 4.20 5.54 11.02
C GLU A 33 5.12 4.41 11.48
N ILE A 34 5.50 4.41 12.76
CA ILE A 34 6.32 3.34 13.33
C ILE A 34 5.41 2.44 14.14
N CYS A 35 5.34 1.17 13.76
CA CYS A 35 4.57 0.16 14.46
C CYS A 35 5.49 -0.94 15.00
N PRO A 36 5.47 -1.25 16.31
CA PRO A 36 6.16 -2.43 16.82
C PRO A 36 5.63 -3.71 16.15
N LEU A 37 6.52 -4.64 15.78
CA LEU A 37 6.14 -5.89 15.12
C LEU A 37 5.13 -6.70 15.95
N LYS A 38 5.23 -6.64 17.29
CA LYS A 38 4.29 -7.27 18.23
C LYS A 38 2.86 -6.73 18.13
N LYS A 39 2.64 -5.55 17.55
CA LYS A 39 1.33 -4.93 17.35
C LYS A 39 0.77 -5.16 15.94
N VAL A 40 1.46 -5.94 15.11
CA VAL A 40 0.95 -6.32 13.78
C VAL A 40 -0.14 -7.37 13.96
N ALA A 41 -1.39 -6.98 13.70
CA ALA A 41 -2.56 -7.86 13.82
C ALA A 41 -2.57 -9.00 12.79
N GLY A 42 -1.91 -8.80 11.65
CA GLY A 42 -1.84 -9.80 10.60
C GLY A 42 -1.07 -9.34 9.38
N LYS A 43 -0.76 -10.30 8.51
CA LYS A 43 -0.05 -10.06 7.25
C LYS A 43 -0.94 -10.49 6.09
N VAL A 44 -1.05 -9.64 5.07
CA VAL A 44 -1.82 -9.96 3.87
C VAL A 44 -1.14 -11.10 3.11
N LYS A 45 -1.84 -12.23 2.99
CA LYS A 45 -1.41 -13.38 2.19
C LYS A 45 -1.82 -13.23 0.72
N GLU A 46 -3.04 -12.75 0.50
CA GLU A 46 -3.65 -12.63 -0.82
C GLU A 46 -4.65 -11.48 -0.85
N VAL A 47 -4.77 -10.83 -2.01
CA VAL A 47 -5.80 -9.82 -2.28
C VAL A 47 -6.72 -10.38 -3.35
N GLN A 48 -7.99 -10.55 -3.00
CA GLN A 48 -9.04 -10.92 -3.96
C GLN A 48 -9.65 -9.67 -4.57
N HIS A 49 -9.79 -9.67 -5.89
CA HIS A 49 -10.37 -8.59 -6.68
C HIS A 49 -11.81 -8.91 -7.05
N MET A 50 -12.60 -7.88 -7.38
CA MET A 50 -14.01 -8.03 -7.74
C MET A 50 -14.24 -8.84 -9.02
N ASP A 51 -13.23 -8.94 -9.88
CA ASP A 51 -13.26 -9.74 -11.11
C ASP A 51 -12.96 -11.24 -10.85
N GLY A 52 -12.82 -11.65 -9.59
CA GLY A 52 -12.48 -13.02 -9.19
C GLY A 52 -11.00 -13.36 -9.29
N SER A 53 -10.16 -12.43 -9.77
CA SER A 53 -8.71 -12.64 -9.76
C SER A 53 -8.12 -12.49 -8.36
N ALA A 54 -7.08 -13.26 -8.07
CA ALA A 54 -6.34 -13.17 -6.82
C ALA A 54 -4.90 -12.72 -7.07
N THR A 55 -4.38 -11.87 -6.20
CA THR A 55 -3.01 -11.38 -6.30
C THR A 55 -2.27 -11.64 -5.00
N ASN A 56 -1.14 -12.35 -5.10
CA ASN A 56 -0.17 -12.44 -4.01
C ASN A 56 0.69 -11.16 -3.96
N PRO A 57 0.54 -10.32 -2.92
CA PRO A 57 1.31 -9.07 -2.79
C PRO A 57 2.80 -9.31 -2.59
N GLN A 58 3.18 -10.49 -2.09
CA GLN A 58 4.56 -10.86 -1.82
C GLN A 58 5.27 -11.51 -3.01
N SER A 59 4.59 -11.68 -4.14
CA SER A 59 5.22 -12.24 -5.33
C SER A 59 6.39 -11.34 -5.80
N PRO A 60 7.51 -11.90 -6.28
CA PRO A 60 8.68 -11.10 -6.68
C PRO A 60 8.35 -10.05 -7.74
N ARG A 61 7.40 -10.35 -8.63
CA ARG A 61 6.91 -9.41 -9.66
C ARG A 61 6.22 -8.20 -9.03
N GLN A 62 5.33 -8.43 -8.05
CA GLN A 62 4.64 -7.34 -7.36
C GLN A 62 5.62 -6.52 -6.50
N MET A 63 6.56 -7.18 -5.83
CA MET A 63 7.60 -6.51 -5.06
C MET A 63 8.44 -5.58 -5.95
N ARG A 64 8.91 -6.07 -7.11
CA ARG A 64 9.67 -5.25 -8.07
C ARG A 64 8.84 -4.10 -8.65
N ARG A 65 7.56 -4.34 -8.94
CA ARG A 65 6.64 -3.29 -9.41
C ARG A 65 6.48 -2.20 -8.34
N TRP A 66 6.32 -2.62 -7.09
CA TRP A 66 6.22 -1.72 -5.94
C TRP A 66 7.52 -0.94 -5.72
N GLN A 67 8.69 -1.58 -5.76
CA GLN A 67 9.99 -0.91 -5.64
C GLN A 67 10.19 0.14 -6.73
N ARG A 68 9.89 -0.19 -7.99
CA ARG A 68 9.93 0.77 -9.10
C ARG A 68 8.98 1.94 -8.88
N TRP A 69 7.76 1.67 -8.45
CA TRP A 69 6.79 2.71 -8.11
C TRP A 69 7.29 3.58 -6.95
N MET A 70 7.92 2.99 -5.94
CA MET A 70 8.48 3.71 -4.79
C MET A 70 9.71 4.55 -5.14
N ALA A 71 10.50 4.14 -6.13
CA ALA A 71 11.64 4.89 -6.65
C ALA A 71 11.23 6.19 -7.39
N ILE A 72 10.01 6.26 -7.91
CA ILE A 72 9.50 7.49 -8.56
C ILE A 72 9.35 8.59 -7.50
N PRO A 73 9.81 9.83 -7.75
CA PRO A 73 9.63 10.94 -6.84
C PRO A 73 8.15 11.12 -6.45
N ALA A 74 7.92 11.42 -5.17
CA ALA A 74 6.57 11.49 -4.63
C ALA A 74 5.66 12.47 -5.39
N ILE A 75 6.20 13.62 -5.81
CA ILE A 75 5.46 14.61 -6.60
C ILE A 75 5.00 14.05 -7.96
N VAL A 76 5.86 13.28 -8.63
CA VAL A 76 5.56 12.67 -9.93
C VAL A 76 4.45 11.63 -9.79
N ARG A 77 4.52 10.77 -8.76
CA ARG A 77 3.43 9.83 -8.46
C ARG A 77 2.09 10.53 -8.25
N ARG A 78 2.08 11.69 -7.60
CA ARG A 78 0.86 12.48 -7.35
C ARG A 78 0.23 12.94 -8.66
N TYR A 79 1.03 13.54 -9.53
CA TYR A 79 0.55 14.00 -10.84
C TYR A 79 0.11 12.83 -11.72
N TYR A 80 0.87 11.73 -11.73
CA TYR A 80 0.49 10.50 -12.43
C TYR A 80 -0.88 9.98 -11.95
N LEU A 81 -1.10 9.86 -10.63
CA LEU A 81 -2.37 9.39 -10.08
C LEU A 81 -3.52 10.37 -10.36
N ALA A 82 -3.26 11.68 -10.31
CA ALA A 82 -4.26 12.70 -10.63
C ALA A 82 -4.70 12.60 -12.10
N PHE A 83 -3.76 12.42 -13.01
CA PHE A 83 -4.02 12.25 -14.43
C PHE A 83 -4.72 10.91 -14.72
N TYR A 84 -4.25 9.82 -14.13
CA TYR A 84 -4.85 8.50 -14.26
C TYR A 84 -6.32 8.49 -13.81
N ARG A 85 -6.63 9.10 -12.65
CA ARG A 85 -8.02 9.22 -12.15
C ARG A 85 -8.89 10.08 -13.05
N ARG A 86 -8.34 11.12 -13.68
CA ARG A 86 -9.08 11.94 -14.64
C ARG A 86 -9.39 11.15 -15.90
N ILE A 87 -8.43 10.45 -16.49
CA ILE A 87 -8.67 9.60 -17.66
C ILE A 87 -9.67 8.49 -17.34
N LYS A 88 -9.48 7.74 -16.25
CA LYS A 88 -10.41 6.66 -15.86
C LYS A 88 -11.82 7.15 -15.51
N ARG A 89 -12.01 8.44 -15.19
CA ARG A 89 -13.35 9.04 -15.05
C ARG A 89 -13.95 9.44 -16.39
N ILE A 90 -13.11 9.69 -17.40
CA ILE A 90 -13.51 10.09 -18.75
C ILE A 90 -13.77 8.84 -19.62
N THR A 91 -13.08 7.73 -19.35
CA THR A 91 -13.35 6.43 -19.98
C THR A 91 -14.41 5.69 -19.15
N PRO A 92 -15.64 5.47 -19.66
CA PRO A 92 -16.67 4.69 -18.97
C PRO A 92 -16.27 3.22 -18.78
#